data_AF-A0A6M8WBS6-F1
#
_entry.id   AF-A0A6M8WBS6-F1
#
_cell.length_a   1.000
_cell.length_b   1.000
_cell.length_c   1.000
_cell.angle_alpha   90.00
_cell.angle_beta   90.00
_cell.angle_gamma   90.00
#
_symmetry.space_group_name_H-M   'P 1'
#
loop_
_entity.id
_entity.type
_entity.pdbx_description
1 polymer ?
#
loop_
_entity_poly.entity_id
_entity_poly.type
_entity_poly.pdbx_seq_one_letter_code
_entity_poly.pdbx_strand_id
1 'polypeptide(L)'
;MPSLLRTARLVLTLTLAVAATAAADGLRVVTWNVSNYAGGRAAAFETAVYGEFDGRSMAPDVVLLQEMLTATAVQQLVQILNAAPDSPGDWAAAPFVDGNDTDNGFLYRASKVELLGSVVVAQGGASPNHPRDINRYDVRLVGYGSNEGVISLYSSHMKASTGGSNEARRLLEAQRIRADAEALPDGQHFILGGDFNIRSSNEGAYQELIIARDDGRFVDPIASPGSWNNSSTFRYIHTQDPIGAGGVDDRYDQLLVSESLVDGDGADYVGQATIPYSRSTWDDPNHSYRCWGNDGSSYNTVLRSEGNEMVGADIADALKLICNGSGHLPVLLDLVVPARLGADAVVDFGTVTVGASATEMLAAGNAGDTVLWGPGGVGVLEYALGVDAPVWSAGRCPVWQRGRPVQCARDHARHPDAGCVRGDAGDRVERPRGAALRGAGARRGGGVCLGLERGRERGHARLPGVPQRLGGGGSHRRSDRRRRGRYAGLPGVPERVGGGLLSRRG
;
A
#
# COMPACT_ATOMS: atom_id res chain seq x y z
N MET A 1 -19.29 -65.80 -10.53
CA MET A 1 -18.20 -65.30 -11.42
C MET A 1 -18.51 -63.85 -11.78
N PRO A 2 -17.49 -63.00 -12.02
CA PRO A 2 -17.52 -61.62 -11.51
C PRO A 2 -18.27 -60.61 -12.39
N SER A 3 -18.82 -59.59 -11.73
CA SER A 3 -19.30 -58.35 -12.33
C SER A 3 -18.12 -57.49 -12.81
N LEU A 4 -18.22 -56.97 -14.03
CA LEU A 4 -17.23 -56.07 -14.62
C LEU A 4 -17.28 -54.68 -13.99
N LEU A 5 -16.41 -54.42 -13.02
CA LEU A 5 -16.09 -53.08 -12.54
C LEU A 5 -15.35 -52.30 -13.64
N ARG A 6 -16.03 -51.35 -14.28
CA ARG A 6 -15.40 -50.35 -15.16
C ARG A 6 -14.91 -49.17 -14.33
N THR A 7 -13.62 -49.15 -14.01
CA THR A 7 -12.94 -47.97 -13.47
C THR A 7 -12.78 -46.92 -14.56
N ALA A 8 -13.66 -45.91 -14.57
CA ALA A 8 -13.44 -44.69 -15.33
C ALA A 8 -12.29 -43.90 -14.68
N ARG A 9 -11.09 -43.94 -15.28
CA ARG A 9 -9.99 -43.04 -14.91
C ARG A 9 -10.20 -41.70 -15.60
N LEU A 10 -10.60 -40.69 -14.83
CA LEU A 10 -10.54 -39.30 -15.28
C LEU A 10 -9.06 -38.90 -15.31
N VAL A 11 -8.46 -38.87 -16.51
CA VAL A 11 -7.14 -38.29 -16.71
C VAL A 11 -7.33 -36.78 -16.76
N LEU A 12 -6.98 -36.09 -15.68
CA LEU A 12 -6.92 -34.64 -15.65
C LEU A 12 -5.67 -34.20 -16.43
N THR A 13 -5.84 -33.94 -17.72
CA THR A 13 -4.78 -33.37 -18.56
C THR A 13 -4.53 -31.94 -18.09
N LEU A 14 -3.47 -31.74 -17.30
CA LEU A 14 -3.02 -30.41 -16.92
C LEU A 14 -2.38 -29.74 -18.15
N THR A 15 -3.20 -29.15 -19.01
CA THR A 15 -2.71 -28.23 -20.03
C THR A 15 -2.09 -27.04 -19.34
N LEU A 16 -0.75 -26.99 -19.35
CA LEU A 16 0.01 -25.83 -18.93
C LEU A 16 -0.30 -24.71 -19.94
N ALA A 17 -1.28 -23.88 -19.62
CA ALA A 17 -1.51 -22.65 -20.36
C ALA A 17 -0.29 -21.76 -20.15
N VAL A 18 0.47 -21.50 -21.21
CA VAL A 18 1.43 -20.40 -21.23
C VAL A 18 0.59 -19.15 -21.04
N ALA A 19 0.74 -18.50 -19.89
CA ALA A 19 0.03 -17.27 -19.61
C ALA A 19 0.45 -16.23 -20.65
N ALA A 20 -0.54 -15.60 -21.30
CA ALA A 20 -0.28 -14.37 -22.03
C ALA A 20 0.18 -13.30 -21.04
N THR A 21 1.03 -12.38 -21.48
CA THR A 21 1.53 -11.28 -20.67
C THR A 21 0.36 -10.43 -20.18
N ALA A 22 0.12 -10.47 -18.87
CA ALA A 22 -0.89 -9.66 -18.24
C ALA A 22 -0.26 -8.33 -17.82
N ALA A 23 -0.97 -7.22 -18.09
CA ALA A 23 -0.81 -6.03 -17.25
C ALA A 23 -0.98 -6.42 -15.77
N ALA A 24 -0.38 -5.67 -14.86
CA ALA A 24 -0.50 -5.97 -13.44
C ALA A 24 -1.98 -6.07 -13.03
N ASP A 25 -2.35 -7.24 -12.54
CA ASP A 25 -3.67 -7.49 -11.98
C ASP A 25 -3.85 -6.59 -10.74
N GLY A 26 -4.96 -5.86 -10.68
CA GLY A 26 -5.29 -4.93 -9.59
C GLY A 26 -4.99 -3.47 -9.94
N LEU A 27 -4.41 -2.74 -8.98
CA LEU A 27 -3.94 -1.36 -9.13
C LEU A 27 -2.43 -1.29 -8.88
N ARG A 28 -1.66 -0.87 -9.88
CA ARG A 28 -0.22 -0.61 -9.72
C ARG A 28 0.06 0.85 -9.33
N VAL A 29 0.70 1.02 -8.17
CA VAL A 29 1.10 2.32 -7.62
C VAL A 29 2.61 2.50 -7.80
N VAL A 30 3.03 3.64 -8.37
CA VAL A 30 4.45 3.99 -8.55
C VAL A 30 4.77 5.33 -7.88
N THR A 31 5.97 5.46 -7.34
CA THR A 31 6.58 6.75 -7.02
C THR A 31 7.93 6.92 -7.73
N TRP A 32 8.24 8.14 -8.16
CA TRP A 32 9.44 8.41 -8.97
C TRP A 32 9.93 9.87 -8.89
N ASN A 33 11.13 10.08 -8.37
CA ASN A 33 11.89 11.32 -8.60
C ASN A 33 12.47 11.33 -10.03
N VAL A 34 11.92 12.19 -10.89
CA VAL A 34 12.24 12.25 -12.32
C VAL A 34 13.28 13.33 -12.69
N SER A 35 14.07 13.84 -11.75
CA SER A 35 15.21 14.74 -12.00
C SER A 35 14.84 16.04 -12.71
N ASN A 36 14.46 17.06 -11.93
CA ASN A 36 14.23 18.45 -12.35
C ASN A 36 13.54 18.58 -13.73
N TYR A 37 12.38 17.93 -13.87
CA TYR A 37 11.77 17.73 -15.18
C TYR A 37 11.00 18.97 -15.67
N ALA A 38 11.57 19.58 -16.72
CA ALA A 38 10.98 20.70 -17.47
C ALA A 38 10.31 20.27 -18.80
N GLY A 39 10.38 18.99 -19.19
CA GLY A 39 9.88 18.49 -20.47
C GLY A 39 10.87 17.62 -21.24
N GLY A 40 10.41 16.98 -22.32
CA GLY A 40 11.23 16.15 -23.20
C GLY A 40 11.36 14.68 -22.75
N ARG A 41 12.46 14.02 -23.15
CA ARG A 41 12.77 12.60 -22.84
C ARG A 41 11.67 11.59 -23.25
N ALA A 42 10.84 11.91 -24.25
CA ALA A 42 9.67 11.14 -24.67
C ALA A 42 9.93 9.63 -24.84
N ALA A 43 10.79 9.25 -25.78
CA ALA A 43 11.14 7.85 -26.04
C ALA A 43 11.69 7.12 -24.79
N ALA A 44 12.40 7.82 -23.89
CA ALA A 44 12.87 7.21 -22.65
C ALA A 44 11.71 6.94 -21.69
N PHE A 45 10.77 7.87 -21.52
CA PHE A 45 9.57 7.61 -20.71
C PHE A 45 8.69 6.51 -21.32
N GLU A 46 8.50 6.51 -22.65
CA GLU A 46 7.78 5.46 -23.38
C GLU A 46 8.40 4.08 -23.09
N THR A 47 9.71 3.92 -23.31
CA THR A 47 10.43 2.66 -23.07
C THR A 47 10.50 2.28 -21.58
N ALA A 48 10.70 3.24 -20.67
CA ALA A 48 10.80 2.96 -19.23
C ALA A 48 9.47 2.49 -18.61
N VAL A 49 8.35 2.99 -19.14
CA VAL A 49 6.99 2.74 -18.62
C VAL A 49 6.33 1.54 -19.29
N TYR A 50 6.45 1.41 -20.61
CA TYR A 50 5.73 0.41 -21.42
C TYR A 50 6.62 -0.61 -22.11
N GLY A 51 7.96 -0.46 -22.08
CA GLY A 51 8.86 -1.51 -22.54
C GLY A 51 8.60 -2.82 -21.79
N GLU A 52 8.77 -3.95 -22.48
CA GLU A 52 8.63 -5.29 -21.92
C GLU A 52 9.98 -6.03 -21.95
N PHE A 53 10.32 -6.71 -20.87
CA PHE A 53 11.47 -7.62 -20.80
C PHE A 53 11.09 -8.92 -20.06
N ASP A 54 11.22 -10.07 -20.72
CA ASP A 54 10.73 -11.38 -20.26
C ASP A 54 9.30 -11.34 -19.67
N GLY A 55 8.35 -10.70 -20.37
CA GLY A 55 6.96 -10.59 -19.90
C GLY A 55 6.73 -9.60 -18.75
N ARG A 56 7.73 -8.79 -18.39
CA ARG A 56 7.65 -7.79 -17.31
C ARG A 56 7.69 -6.38 -17.90
N SER A 57 6.77 -5.54 -17.46
CA SER A 57 6.74 -4.10 -17.76
C SER A 57 6.41 -3.31 -16.50
N MET A 58 6.74 -2.01 -16.45
CA MET A 58 6.36 -1.17 -15.32
C MET A 58 4.85 -0.92 -15.32
N ALA A 59 4.25 -0.55 -16.45
CA ALA A 59 2.81 -0.45 -16.70
C ALA A 59 1.96 0.05 -15.47
N PRO A 60 2.22 1.26 -14.96
CA PRO A 60 1.55 1.80 -13.78
C PRO A 60 0.08 2.18 -14.03
N ASP A 61 -0.71 2.24 -12.95
CA ASP A 61 -2.05 2.84 -12.96
C ASP A 61 -2.07 4.24 -12.33
N VAL A 62 -1.21 4.48 -11.35
CA VAL A 62 -0.99 5.80 -10.74
C VAL A 62 0.50 6.06 -10.50
N VAL A 63 0.95 7.30 -10.67
CA VAL A 63 2.35 7.72 -10.49
C VAL A 63 2.43 8.98 -9.65
N LEU A 64 3.08 8.87 -8.50
CA LEU A 64 3.50 9.98 -7.64
C LEU A 64 4.88 10.46 -8.11
N LEU A 65 4.94 11.67 -8.67
CA LEU A 65 6.16 12.24 -9.23
C LEU A 65 6.78 13.26 -8.30
N GLN A 66 8.12 13.28 -8.23
CA GLN A 66 8.89 14.32 -7.56
C GLN A 66 9.82 15.03 -8.56
N GLU A 67 10.17 16.27 -8.25
CA GLU A 67 10.97 17.18 -9.09
C GLU A 67 10.30 17.57 -10.44
N MET A 68 9.00 17.83 -10.41
CA MET A 68 8.30 18.46 -11.52
C MET A 68 8.52 19.98 -11.47
N LEU A 69 8.91 20.61 -12.58
CA LEU A 69 9.24 22.05 -12.60
C LEU A 69 8.13 22.96 -13.11
N THR A 70 7.16 22.43 -13.87
CA THR A 70 6.04 23.23 -14.40
C THR A 70 4.80 22.38 -14.68
N ALA A 71 3.63 23.01 -14.67
CA ALA A 71 2.39 22.42 -15.18
C ALA A 71 2.52 21.93 -16.64
N THR A 72 3.28 22.64 -17.48
CA THR A 72 3.54 22.25 -18.87
C THR A 72 4.31 20.93 -18.95
N ALA A 73 5.31 20.73 -18.08
CA ALA A 73 6.07 19.48 -18.02
C ALA A 73 5.17 18.30 -17.60
N VAL A 74 4.30 18.49 -16.59
CA VAL A 74 3.30 17.48 -16.18
C VAL A 74 2.40 17.08 -17.36
N GLN A 75 1.85 18.07 -18.07
CA GLN A 75 0.97 17.81 -19.22
C GLN A 75 1.71 17.19 -20.41
N GLN A 76 2.99 17.55 -20.62
CA GLN A 76 3.81 16.89 -21.63
C GLN A 76 4.04 15.41 -21.27
N LEU A 77 4.25 15.08 -19.99
CA LEU A 77 4.40 13.67 -19.58
C LEU A 77 3.09 12.89 -19.79
N VAL A 78 1.93 13.46 -19.48
CA VAL A 78 0.61 12.86 -19.84
C VAL A 78 0.52 12.58 -21.34
N GLN A 79 0.94 13.54 -22.18
CA GLN A 79 0.94 13.36 -23.65
C GLN A 79 1.88 12.25 -24.11
N ILE A 80 3.07 12.16 -23.51
CA ILE A 80 4.04 11.08 -23.78
C ILE A 80 3.43 9.72 -23.38
N LEU A 81 2.90 9.60 -22.17
CA LEU A 81 2.29 8.35 -21.70
C LEU A 81 1.07 7.94 -22.55
N ASN A 82 0.28 8.89 -23.05
CA ASN A 82 -0.86 8.61 -23.94
C ASN A 82 -0.47 8.32 -25.39
N ALA A 83 0.73 8.73 -25.83
CA ALA A 83 1.25 8.47 -27.18
C ALA A 83 2.15 7.23 -27.25
N ALA A 84 2.58 6.70 -26.10
CA ALA A 84 3.48 5.56 -26.02
C ALA A 84 2.89 4.30 -26.67
N PRO A 85 3.71 3.45 -27.33
CA PRO A 85 3.32 2.11 -27.71
C PRO A 85 2.75 1.34 -26.51
N ASP A 86 1.73 0.52 -26.77
CA ASP A 86 1.06 -0.34 -25.78
C ASP A 86 0.41 0.39 -24.58
N SER A 87 0.36 1.73 -24.62
CA SER A 87 -0.41 2.53 -23.69
C SER A 87 -1.93 2.34 -23.86
N PRO A 88 -2.71 2.31 -22.77
CA PRO A 88 -4.17 2.39 -22.85
C PRO A 88 -4.71 3.75 -23.33
N GLY A 89 -3.87 4.79 -23.39
CA GLY A 89 -4.24 6.13 -23.90
C GLY A 89 -5.21 6.93 -23.01
N ASP A 90 -5.31 6.58 -21.72
CA ASP A 90 -6.30 7.12 -20.78
C ASP A 90 -5.70 7.91 -19.60
N TRP A 91 -4.45 8.36 -19.70
CA TRP A 91 -3.79 9.13 -18.65
C TRP A 91 -4.37 10.53 -18.50
N ALA A 92 -4.54 10.91 -17.25
CA ALA A 92 -4.81 12.26 -16.78
C ALA A 92 -3.80 12.66 -15.69
N ALA A 93 -3.81 13.93 -15.31
CA ALA A 93 -3.04 14.46 -14.19
C ALA A 93 -3.94 15.21 -13.22
N ALA A 94 -3.59 15.19 -11.93
CA ALA A 94 -4.14 16.15 -10.98
C ALA A 94 -3.70 17.59 -11.33
N PRO A 95 -4.42 18.61 -10.84
CA PRO A 95 -3.97 20.00 -10.93
C PRO A 95 -2.55 20.15 -10.36
N PHE A 96 -1.64 20.71 -11.15
CA PHE A 96 -0.29 21.03 -10.70
C PHE A 96 -0.32 22.21 -9.71
N VAL A 97 0.46 22.10 -8.65
CA VAL A 97 0.69 23.17 -7.67
C VAL A 97 2.14 23.61 -7.83
N ASP A 98 2.34 24.87 -8.18
CA ASP A 98 3.64 25.55 -8.24
C ASP A 98 3.96 26.09 -6.84
N GLY A 99 4.81 25.37 -6.11
CA GLY A 99 5.03 25.51 -4.68
C GLY A 99 6.35 26.20 -4.33
N ASN A 100 7.00 25.76 -3.25
CA ASN A 100 8.37 26.18 -2.93
C ASN A 100 9.38 25.11 -3.37
N ASP A 101 10.46 25.53 -4.04
CA ASP A 101 11.57 24.69 -4.55
C ASP A 101 11.18 23.87 -5.79
N THR A 102 10.84 22.58 -5.63
CA THR A 102 10.56 21.64 -6.73
C THR A 102 9.37 20.76 -6.35
N ASP A 103 8.43 20.60 -7.28
CA ASP A 103 7.06 20.20 -6.93
C ASP A 103 6.74 18.74 -7.20
N ASN A 104 5.63 18.31 -6.62
CA ASN A 104 5.04 17.00 -6.86
C ASN A 104 4.12 17.00 -8.09
N GLY A 105 4.07 15.87 -8.78
CA GLY A 105 3.05 15.59 -9.78
C GLY A 105 2.25 14.33 -9.41
N PHE A 106 1.03 14.22 -9.92
CA PHE A 106 0.25 12.99 -9.83
C PHE A 106 -0.40 12.69 -11.17
N LEU A 107 -0.03 11.53 -11.74
CA LEU A 107 -0.60 11.02 -12.97
C LEU A 107 -1.43 9.77 -12.65
N TYR A 108 -2.54 9.57 -13.36
CA TYR A 108 -3.41 8.42 -13.15
C TYR A 108 -4.13 7.98 -14.44
N ARG A 109 -4.43 6.69 -14.53
CA ARG A 109 -5.29 6.12 -15.56
C ARG A 109 -6.76 6.35 -15.25
N ALA A 110 -7.44 7.14 -16.09
CA ALA A 110 -8.84 7.52 -15.90
C ALA A 110 -9.83 6.34 -16.06
N SER A 111 -9.44 5.22 -16.67
CA SER A 111 -10.23 3.98 -16.68
C SER A 111 -10.23 3.25 -15.33
N LYS A 112 -9.19 3.45 -14.50
CA LYS A 112 -8.97 2.74 -13.23
C LYS A 112 -9.42 3.56 -12.02
N VAL A 113 -9.15 4.88 -12.00
CA VAL A 113 -9.46 5.74 -10.86
C VAL A 113 -10.06 7.09 -11.24
N GLU A 114 -10.99 7.57 -10.40
CA GLU A 114 -11.55 8.91 -10.41
C GLU A 114 -10.77 9.79 -9.41
N LEU A 115 -10.22 10.92 -9.85
CA LEU A 115 -9.63 11.91 -8.94
C LEU A 115 -10.75 12.69 -8.22
N LEU A 116 -10.79 12.58 -6.89
CA LEU A 116 -11.75 13.31 -6.04
C LEU A 116 -11.24 14.71 -5.67
N GLY A 117 -9.92 14.87 -5.51
CA GLY A 117 -9.31 16.14 -5.17
C GLY A 117 -7.81 16.03 -4.89
N SER A 118 -7.20 17.20 -4.69
CA SER A 118 -5.78 17.34 -4.33
C SER A 118 -5.62 18.38 -3.22
N VAL A 119 -4.79 18.10 -2.23
CA VAL A 119 -4.55 18.96 -1.05
C VAL A 119 -3.06 19.24 -0.91
N VAL A 120 -2.69 20.48 -0.58
CA VAL A 120 -1.36 20.79 -0.04
C VAL A 120 -1.42 20.57 1.47
N VAL A 121 -0.90 19.44 1.93
CA VAL A 121 -0.91 19.00 3.33
C VAL A 121 -0.03 19.90 4.19
N ALA A 122 1.12 20.30 3.66
CA ALA A 122 1.99 21.28 4.27
C ALA A 122 2.77 22.05 3.19
N GLN A 123 2.75 23.38 3.27
CA GLN A 123 3.51 24.25 2.38
C GLN A 123 4.98 24.30 2.81
N GLY A 124 5.88 24.20 1.83
CA GLY A 124 7.33 24.31 2.03
C GLY A 124 7.80 25.73 2.34
N GLY A 125 9.07 25.85 2.75
CA GLY A 125 9.71 27.12 3.00
C GLY A 125 11.13 27.04 3.54
N ALA A 126 11.65 28.20 3.95
CA ALA A 126 13.00 28.33 4.47
C ALA A 126 13.22 27.58 5.79
N SER A 127 14.46 27.15 6.04
CA SER A 127 14.88 26.56 7.32
C SER A 127 14.47 27.47 8.50
N PRO A 128 13.83 26.94 9.56
CA PRO A 128 13.77 25.53 9.95
C PRO A 128 12.61 24.70 9.36
N ASN A 129 11.76 25.25 8.48
CA ASN A 129 10.70 24.48 7.84
C ASN A 129 11.24 23.54 6.75
N HIS A 130 10.47 22.54 6.34
CA HIS A 130 10.81 21.70 5.19
C HIS A 130 10.81 22.49 3.87
N PRO A 131 11.63 22.11 2.87
CA PRO A 131 11.85 22.95 1.69
C PRO A 131 10.68 22.92 0.71
N ARG A 132 9.95 21.81 0.61
CA ARG A 132 9.00 21.55 -0.48
C ARG A 132 7.60 21.32 0.05
N ASP A 133 6.63 21.51 -0.82
CA ASP A 133 5.23 21.22 -0.53
C ASP A 133 5.03 19.69 -0.41
N ILE A 134 4.12 19.31 0.48
CA ILE A 134 3.64 17.93 0.62
C ILE A 134 2.25 17.89 0.04
N ASN A 135 2.02 17.04 -0.95
CA ASN A 135 0.73 16.93 -1.63
C ASN A 135 0.04 15.61 -1.31
N ARG A 136 -1.29 15.63 -1.21
CA ARG A 136 -2.15 14.45 -1.13
C ARG A 136 -3.12 14.47 -2.30
N TYR A 137 -3.35 13.32 -2.92
CA TYR A 137 -4.26 13.13 -4.04
C TYR A 137 -5.26 12.04 -3.66
N ASP A 138 -6.53 12.42 -3.55
CA ASP A 138 -7.59 11.50 -3.11
C ASP A 138 -8.23 10.91 -4.36
N VAL A 139 -8.14 9.59 -4.55
CA VAL A 139 -8.72 8.90 -5.72
C VAL A 139 -9.70 7.81 -5.31
N ARG A 140 -10.71 7.57 -6.15
CA ARG A 140 -11.67 6.48 -6.01
C ARG A 140 -11.44 5.42 -7.09
N LEU A 141 -11.35 4.16 -6.68
CA LEU A 141 -11.33 3.00 -7.56
C LEU A 141 -12.64 2.92 -8.37
N VAL A 142 -12.53 2.82 -9.70
CA VAL A 142 -13.69 2.70 -10.58
C VAL A 142 -14.51 1.45 -10.24
N GLY A 143 -15.81 1.66 -9.99
CA GLY A 143 -16.74 0.61 -9.55
C GLY A 143 -17.00 0.55 -8.04
N TYR A 144 -16.30 1.35 -7.22
CA TYR A 144 -16.42 1.35 -5.75
C TYR A 144 -16.95 2.69 -5.22
N GLY A 145 -18.17 2.70 -4.70
CA GLY A 145 -18.84 3.94 -4.25
C GLY A 145 -18.64 4.33 -2.78
N SER A 146 -18.10 3.45 -1.95
CA SER A 146 -17.83 3.68 -0.52
C SER A 146 -16.43 4.25 -0.26
N ASN A 147 -16.14 4.65 0.98
CA ASN A 147 -14.79 5.05 1.39
C ASN A 147 -13.75 3.92 1.24
N GLU A 148 -14.17 2.66 1.38
CA GLU A 148 -13.35 1.45 1.13
C GLU A 148 -12.88 1.35 -0.34
N GLY A 149 -13.43 2.18 -1.23
CA GLY A 149 -12.97 2.36 -2.60
C GLY A 149 -12.03 3.56 -2.78
N VAL A 150 -11.62 4.26 -1.73
CA VAL A 150 -10.87 5.53 -1.80
C VAL A 150 -9.49 5.38 -1.20
N ILE A 151 -8.49 5.87 -1.93
CA ILE A 151 -7.07 5.88 -1.54
C ILE A 151 -6.57 7.32 -1.54
N SER A 152 -6.02 7.76 -0.41
CA SER A 152 -5.31 9.04 -0.28
C SER A 152 -3.82 8.82 -0.55
N LEU A 153 -3.33 9.28 -1.71
CA LEU A 153 -1.92 9.12 -2.10
C LEU A 153 -1.13 10.40 -1.79
N TYR A 154 -0.21 10.31 -0.84
CA TYR A 154 0.72 11.38 -0.48
C TYR A 154 1.98 11.31 -1.36
N SER A 155 2.39 12.44 -1.93
CA SER A 155 3.71 12.64 -2.53
C SER A 155 4.54 13.56 -1.67
N SER A 156 5.77 13.15 -1.34
CA SER A 156 6.72 13.98 -0.59
C SER A 156 8.15 13.81 -1.09
N HIS A 157 8.79 14.92 -1.44
CA HIS A 157 10.22 14.99 -1.68
C HIS A 157 10.91 15.57 -0.44
N MET A 158 11.25 14.73 0.53
CA MET A 158 11.69 15.19 1.85
C MET A 158 13.10 15.79 1.84
N LYS A 159 13.41 16.67 2.80
CA LYS A 159 14.64 17.48 2.82
C LYS A 159 15.91 16.66 2.57
N ALA A 160 16.60 16.94 1.47
CA ALA A 160 17.85 16.28 1.09
C ALA A 160 19.05 16.54 2.03
N SER A 161 20.15 15.81 1.82
CA SER A 161 21.43 15.94 2.53
C SER A 161 21.43 15.43 4.00
N THR A 162 22.62 15.26 4.58
CA THR A 162 22.86 14.61 5.88
C THR A 162 22.98 15.61 7.04
N GLY A 163 22.86 15.12 8.27
CA GLY A 163 23.10 15.90 9.49
C GLY A 163 21.82 16.42 10.15
N GLY A 164 21.89 16.60 11.47
CA GLY A 164 20.72 16.79 12.34
C GLY A 164 19.75 17.92 11.98
N SER A 165 20.20 18.98 11.30
CA SER A 165 19.31 20.05 10.82
C SER A 165 18.48 19.66 9.59
N ASN A 166 18.98 18.73 8.77
CA ASN A 166 18.22 18.15 7.65
C ASN A 166 17.29 17.04 8.17
N GLU A 167 17.79 16.17 9.05
CA GLU A 167 17.01 15.11 9.72
C GLU A 167 15.82 15.68 10.52
N ALA A 168 16.01 16.80 11.23
CA ALA A 168 14.92 17.49 11.94
C ALA A 168 13.87 18.11 11.00
N ARG A 169 14.25 18.47 9.77
CA ARG A 169 13.32 18.98 8.75
C ARG A 169 12.51 17.83 8.14
N ARG A 170 13.14 16.68 7.87
CA ARG A 170 12.43 15.44 7.48
C ARG A 170 11.47 14.95 8.55
N LEU A 171 11.84 15.06 9.83
CA LEU A 171 10.95 14.75 10.95
C LEU A 171 9.69 15.66 10.95
N LEU A 172 9.84 16.94 10.62
CA LEU A 172 8.69 17.84 10.47
C LEU A 172 7.78 17.40 9.31
N GLU A 173 8.34 16.94 8.19
CA GLU A 173 7.58 16.43 7.03
C GLU A 173 6.76 15.19 7.42
N ALA A 174 7.41 14.21 8.06
CA ALA A 174 6.76 13.02 8.60
C ALA A 174 5.63 13.37 9.60
N GLN A 175 5.86 14.31 10.52
CA GLN A 175 4.84 14.77 11.47
C GLN A 175 3.61 15.40 10.78
N ARG A 176 3.81 16.15 9.69
CA ARG A 176 2.71 16.74 8.91
C ARG A 176 1.88 15.68 8.21
N ILE A 177 2.55 14.72 7.55
CA ILE A 177 1.89 13.61 6.85
C ILE A 177 1.09 12.76 7.85
N ARG A 178 1.70 12.39 8.99
CA ARG A 178 1.04 11.59 10.04
C ARG A 178 -0.19 12.29 10.63
N ALA A 179 -0.11 13.60 10.87
CA ALA A 179 -1.22 14.37 11.43
C ALA A 179 -2.40 14.55 10.44
N ASP A 180 -2.14 14.54 9.14
CA ASP A 180 -3.19 14.59 8.11
C ASP A 180 -3.79 13.20 7.85
N ALA A 181 -2.97 12.14 7.82
CA ALA A 181 -3.42 10.75 7.70
C ALA A 181 -4.34 10.33 8.86
N GLU A 182 -4.02 10.77 10.09
CA GLU A 182 -4.86 10.59 11.29
C GLU A 182 -6.24 11.26 11.18
N ALA A 183 -6.36 12.29 10.33
CA ALA A 183 -7.60 13.05 10.16
C ALA A 183 -8.45 12.55 8.96
N LEU A 184 -8.04 11.48 8.28
CA LEU A 184 -8.79 10.91 7.16
C LEU A 184 -10.07 10.20 7.64
N PRO A 185 -11.17 10.25 6.86
CA PRO A 185 -12.40 9.52 7.17
C PRO A 185 -12.22 8.00 7.26
N ASP A 186 -12.90 7.37 8.22
CA ASP A 186 -13.00 5.92 8.39
C ASP A 186 -13.22 5.18 7.05
N GLY A 187 -12.45 4.11 6.87
CA GLY A 187 -12.51 3.24 5.70
C GLY A 187 -11.75 3.75 4.48
N GLN A 188 -11.15 4.95 4.50
CA GLN A 188 -10.19 5.34 3.47
C GLN A 188 -8.84 4.64 3.70
N HIS A 189 -8.22 4.22 2.61
CA HIS A 189 -6.84 3.74 2.59
C HIS A 189 -5.89 4.91 2.32
N PHE A 190 -4.61 4.78 2.68
CA PHE A 190 -3.61 5.80 2.34
C PHE A 190 -2.24 5.23 2.03
N ILE A 191 -1.50 5.90 1.16
CA ILE A 191 -0.16 5.51 0.69
C ILE A 191 0.72 6.74 0.67
N LEU A 192 1.94 6.65 1.18
CA LEU A 192 2.97 7.67 1.04
C LEU A 192 4.05 7.19 0.07
N GLY A 193 4.19 7.91 -1.05
CA GLY A 193 5.28 7.75 -2.00
C GLY A 193 6.22 8.94 -2.02
N GLY A 194 7.50 8.68 -2.25
CA GLY A 194 8.43 9.71 -2.70
C GLY A 194 9.88 9.47 -2.32
N ASP A 195 10.74 10.36 -2.80
CA ASP A 195 12.12 10.50 -2.33
C ASP A 195 12.13 11.08 -0.90
N PHE A 196 12.32 10.21 0.09
CA PHE A 196 12.40 10.63 1.48
C PHE A 196 13.78 11.16 1.86
N ASN A 197 14.83 10.98 1.05
CA ASN A 197 16.23 11.30 1.41
C ASN A 197 16.71 10.67 2.75
N ILE A 198 15.99 9.67 3.29
CA ILE A 198 16.29 8.97 4.55
C ILE A 198 17.26 7.81 4.27
N ARG A 199 18.33 7.71 5.07
CA ARG A 199 19.41 6.71 4.88
C ARG A 199 19.28 5.46 5.75
N SER A 200 18.40 5.49 6.74
CA SER A 200 18.22 4.41 7.71
C SER A 200 16.84 4.47 8.36
N SER A 201 16.26 3.30 8.63
CA SER A 201 15.03 3.19 9.43
C SER A 201 15.16 3.75 10.85
N ASN A 202 16.38 3.96 11.35
CA ASN A 202 16.63 4.54 12.67
C ASN A 202 16.49 6.08 12.69
N GLU A 203 16.31 6.73 11.54
CA GLU A 203 16.10 8.17 11.49
C GLU A 203 14.73 8.55 12.06
N GLY A 204 14.67 9.67 12.80
CA GLY A 204 13.44 10.13 13.46
C GLY A 204 12.26 10.29 12.50
N ALA A 205 12.49 10.75 11.27
CA ALA A 205 11.44 10.89 10.25
C ALA A 205 10.80 9.55 9.86
N TYR A 206 11.59 8.49 9.70
CA TYR A 206 11.06 7.17 9.37
C TYR A 206 10.34 6.56 10.59
N GLN A 207 10.93 6.67 11.78
CA GLN A 207 10.30 6.21 13.02
C GLN A 207 8.95 6.90 13.27
N GLU A 208 8.85 8.20 13.00
CA GLU A 208 7.61 8.98 13.06
C GLU A 208 6.53 8.43 12.11
N LEU A 209 6.91 8.04 10.88
CA LEU A 209 5.99 7.44 9.92
C LEU A 209 5.44 6.08 10.40
N ILE A 210 6.31 5.21 10.93
CA ILE A 210 5.97 3.81 11.20
C ILE A 210 5.57 3.48 12.65
N ILE A 211 5.65 4.43 13.59
CA ILE A 211 5.34 4.18 15.01
C ILE A 211 3.84 4.00 15.23
N ALA A 212 3.47 2.85 15.83
CA ALA A 212 2.09 2.55 16.24
C ALA A 212 1.71 3.38 17.48
N ARG A 213 0.90 4.42 17.26
CA ARG A 213 0.41 5.31 18.33
C ARG A 213 -1.03 5.82 18.11
N ASP A 214 -1.50 5.79 16.87
CA ASP A 214 -2.72 6.39 16.34
C ASP A 214 -3.00 5.75 14.95
N ASP A 215 -4.12 6.09 14.31
CA ASP A 215 -4.67 5.38 13.13
C ASP A 215 -4.04 5.86 11.80
N GLY A 216 -3.47 7.06 11.75
CA GLY A 216 -2.73 7.60 10.60
C GLY A 216 -1.36 6.95 10.33
N ARG A 217 -1.13 5.73 10.82
CA ARG A 217 0.16 5.03 10.82
C ARG A 217 0.48 4.41 9.46
N PHE A 218 1.73 4.54 9.03
CA PHE A 218 2.24 3.84 7.86
C PHE A 218 2.97 2.54 8.22
N VAL A 219 2.97 1.61 7.28
CA VAL A 219 3.69 0.34 7.29
C VAL A 219 4.65 0.33 6.10
N ASP A 220 5.89 -0.14 6.32
CA ASP A 220 6.80 -0.51 5.23
C ASP A 220 6.40 -1.91 4.74
N PRO A 221 5.75 -2.03 3.55
CA PRO A 221 5.14 -3.29 3.09
C PRO A 221 6.17 -4.38 2.76
N ILE A 222 7.47 -4.06 2.83
CA ILE A 222 8.58 -4.99 2.65
C ILE A 222 9.42 -5.20 3.90
N ALA A 223 8.93 -4.75 5.07
CA ALA A 223 9.50 -4.94 6.40
C ALA A 223 11.04 -4.92 6.45
N SER A 224 11.67 -3.89 5.88
CA SER A 224 13.12 -3.85 5.61
C SER A 224 13.88 -2.80 6.45
N PRO A 225 13.82 -2.85 7.80
CA PRO A 225 14.55 -1.91 8.63
C PRO A 225 16.07 -2.17 8.60
N GLY A 226 16.85 -1.11 8.76
CA GLY A 226 18.30 -1.13 8.84
C GLY A 226 18.93 0.21 8.46
N SER A 227 20.23 0.16 8.21
CA SER A 227 20.96 1.25 7.54
C SER A 227 21.13 0.87 6.08
N TRP A 228 20.43 1.56 5.19
CA TRP A 228 20.40 1.26 3.76
C TRP A 228 21.63 1.83 3.06
N ASN A 229 22.04 3.06 3.44
CA ASN A 229 23.17 3.73 2.82
C ASN A 229 24.43 2.87 2.70
N ASN A 230 24.96 2.79 1.48
CA ASN A 230 26.18 2.09 1.14
C ASN A 230 26.21 0.65 1.70
N SER A 231 25.06 -0.03 1.70
CA SER A 231 24.92 -1.36 2.30
C SER A 231 24.52 -2.42 1.27
N SER A 232 25.49 -3.24 0.85
CA SER A 232 25.25 -4.36 -0.07
C SER A 232 24.19 -5.37 0.40
N THR A 233 23.80 -5.34 1.67
CA THR A 233 22.70 -6.13 2.25
C THR A 233 21.32 -5.69 1.73
N PHE A 234 21.16 -4.41 1.36
CA PHE A 234 19.92 -3.81 0.88
C PHE A 234 19.95 -3.48 -0.61
N ARG A 235 20.98 -3.95 -1.35
CA ARG A 235 21.21 -3.61 -2.76
C ARG A 235 20.03 -3.83 -3.71
N TYR A 236 19.11 -4.74 -3.40
CA TYR A 236 17.92 -5.04 -4.20
C TYR A 236 16.75 -4.07 -3.99
N ILE A 237 16.85 -3.19 -2.98
CA ILE A 237 15.85 -2.16 -2.64
C ILE A 237 16.44 -0.74 -2.63
N HIS A 238 17.67 -0.57 -3.11
CA HIS A 238 18.25 0.76 -3.34
C HIS A 238 17.61 1.41 -4.58
N THR A 239 17.49 2.73 -4.57
CA THR A 239 16.75 3.53 -5.56
C THR A 239 17.56 4.71 -6.12
N GLN A 240 18.67 5.05 -5.47
CA GLN A 240 19.55 6.17 -5.81
C GLN A 240 19.98 6.22 -7.29
N ASP A 241 20.35 7.43 -7.71
CA ASP A 241 20.83 7.79 -9.06
C ASP A 241 21.62 6.68 -9.80
N PRO A 242 21.03 6.09 -10.85
CA PRO A 242 21.64 5.02 -11.63
C PRO A 242 22.85 5.44 -12.47
N ILE A 243 23.21 6.74 -12.56
CA ILE A 243 24.43 7.18 -13.26
C ILE A 243 25.38 8.02 -12.39
N GLY A 244 25.01 8.28 -11.14
CA GLY A 244 25.77 9.12 -10.22
C GLY A 244 27.06 8.47 -9.73
N ALA A 245 27.97 9.28 -9.19
CA ALA A 245 29.27 8.82 -8.69
C ALA A 245 29.19 7.86 -7.48
N GLY A 246 28.04 7.79 -6.80
CA GLY A 246 27.75 6.77 -5.78
C GLY A 246 27.10 5.50 -6.34
N GLY A 247 26.53 5.55 -7.55
CA GLY A 247 25.71 4.46 -8.07
C GLY A 247 24.45 4.21 -7.24
N VAL A 248 23.96 2.97 -7.29
CA VAL A 248 22.70 2.57 -6.63
C VAL A 248 22.99 2.09 -5.19
N ASP A 249 23.29 3.01 -4.27
CA ASP A 249 23.77 2.72 -2.88
C ASP A 249 22.82 3.08 -1.71
N ASP A 250 21.75 3.84 -1.94
CA ASP A 250 20.76 4.27 -0.95
C ASP A 250 19.31 3.84 -1.31
N ARG A 251 18.46 3.58 -0.30
CA ARG A 251 16.97 3.46 -0.42
C ARG A 251 16.31 4.79 -0.06
N TYR A 252 16.34 5.74 -0.98
CA TYR A 252 15.72 7.04 -0.77
C TYR A 252 14.22 7.03 -1.05
N ASP A 253 13.83 6.37 -2.13
CA ASP A 253 12.46 6.35 -2.65
C ASP A 253 11.72 5.16 -2.04
N GLN A 254 10.53 5.41 -1.52
CA GLN A 254 9.78 4.41 -0.77
C GLN A 254 8.29 4.57 -1.03
N LEU A 255 7.57 3.45 -1.05
CA LEU A 255 6.12 3.39 -0.92
C LEU A 255 5.81 2.77 0.45
N LEU A 256 5.17 3.55 1.34
CA LEU A 256 4.62 3.06 2.60
C LEU A 256 3.10 3.09 2.52
N VAL A 257 2.43 2.15 3.18
CA VAL A 257 0.98 1.92 3.06
C VAL A 257 0.28 2.03 4.42
N SER A 258 -1.03 2.29 4.45
CA SER A 258 -1.83 2.26 5.69
C SER A 258 -1.92 0.84 6.26
N GLU A 259 -2.21 0.71 7.55
CA GLU A 259 -2.45 -0.61 8.17
C GLU A 259 -3.62 -1.36 7.50
N SER A 260 -4.62 -0.62 7.01
CA SER A 260 -5.76 -1.12 6.20
C SER A 260 -5.42 -1.55 4.77
N LEU A 261 -4.14 -1.56 4.37
CA LEU A 261 -3.65 -2.11 3.10
C LEU A 261 -2.69 -3.29 3.33
N VAL A 262 -2.65 -3.83 4.55
CA VAL A 262 -1.84 -5.01 4.93
C VAL A 262 -2.56 -5.92 5.94
N ASP A 263 -3.89 -5.81 6.06
CA ASP A 263 -4.69 -6.53 7.06
C ASP A 263 -5.40 -7.79 6.51
N GLY A 264 -5.42 -7.98 5.19
CA GLY A 264 -6.03 -9.12 4.51
C GLY A 264 -7.51 -8.96 4.15
N ASP A 265 -8.13 -7.77 4.34
CA ASP A 265 -9.51 -7.49 3.90
C ASP A 265 -9.56 -6.31 2.90
N GLY A 266 -10.58 -6.30 2.05
CA GLY A 266 -10.88 -5.18 1.17
C GLY A 266 -9.83 -4.98 0.08
N ALA A 267 -9.30 -3.76 -0.01
CA ALA A 267 -8.16 -3.45 -0.85
C ALA A 267 -6.90 -3.75 -0.05
N ASP A 268 -5.96 -4.51 -0.62
CA ASP A 268 -4.84 -5.05 0.15
C ASP A 268 -3.57 -5.11 -0.71
N TYR A 269 -2.40 -4.98 -0.09
CA TYR A 269 -1.11 -5.08 -0.74
C TYR A 269 -0.86 -6.49 -1.26
N VAL A 270 -0.45 -6.61 -2.52
CA VAL A 270 -0.02 -7.90 -3.09
C VAL A 270 1.36 -8.27 -2.52
N GLY A 271 1.37 -8.92 -1.36
CA GLY A 271 2.57 -9.42 -0.70
C GLY A 271 2.37 -9.77 0.77
N GLN A 272 3.47 -9.99 1.49
CA GLN A 272 3.46 -10.40 2.90
C GLN A 272 4.19 -9.37 3.76
N ALA A 273 3.50 -8.32 4.19
CA ALA A 273 4.09 -7.18 4.91
C ALA A 273 4.74 -7.50 6.29
N THR A 274 4.64 -8.75 6.76
CA THR A 274 5.33 -9.23 7.97
C THR A 274 6.65 -9.96 7.67
N ILE A 275 6.96 -10.21 6.39
CA ILE A 275 8.20 -10.82 5.92
C ILE A 275 9.13 -9.72 5.38
N PRO A 276 10.42 -9.69 5.77
CA PRO A 276 11.39 -8.78 5.18
C PRO A 276 11.74 -9.15 3.73
N TYR A 277 11.94 -8.14 2.90
CA TYR A 277 12.42 -8.32 1.52
C TYR A 277 13.69 -9.16 1.42
N SER A 278 13.76 -9.93 0.34
CA SER A 278 14.88 -10.79 -0.01
C SER A 278 16.20 -10.03 -0.09
N ARG A 279 17.19 -10.57 0.61
CA ARG A 279 18.58 -10.10 0.57
C ARG A 279 19.44 -10.86 -0.44
N SER A 280 18.82 -11.69 -1.29
CA SER A 280 19.51 -12.56 -2.25
C SER A 280 18.93 -12.55 -3.66
N THR A 281 17.80 -11.89 -3.91
CA THR A 281 17.23 -11.71 -5.26
C THR A 281 16.45 -10.40 -5.33
N TRP A 282 16.45 -9.76 -6.50
CA TRP A 282 15.54 -8.65 -6.82
C TRP A 282 14.11 -9.17 -7.03
N ASP A 283 13.94 -10.42 -7.46
CA ASP A 283 12.64 -11.06 -7.66
C ASP A 283 12.20 -11.80 -6.41
N ASP A 284 11.67 -11.07 -5.44
CA ASP A 284 11.10 -11.68 -4.24
C ASP A 284 9.66 -12.15 -4.48
N PRO A 285 9.35 -13.46 -4.38
CA PRO A 285 7.99 -13.97 -4.55
C PRO A 285 7.04 -13.59 -3.41
N ASN A 286 7.53 -13.03 -2.30
CA ASN A 286 6.70 -12.62 -1.16
C ASN A 286 6.13 -11.20 -1.30
N HIS A 287 6.54 -10.44 -2.32
CA HIS A 287 6.24 -9.01 -2.46
C HIS A 287 6.01 -8.66 -3.94
N SER A 288 5.00 -7.86 -4.25
CA SER A 288 4.90 -7.14 -5.54
C SER A 288 5.83 -5.92 -5.61
N TYR A 289 6.27 -5.43 -4.44
CA TYR A 289 7.10 -4.23 -4.33
C TYR A 289 8.43 -4.42 -5.07
N ARG A 290 8.84 -3.44 -5.88
CA ARG A 290 10.08 -3.48 -6.65
C ARG A 290 10.69 -2.09 -6.77
N CYS A 291 12.02 -1.99 -6.73
CA CYS A 291 12.74 -0.87 -7.33
C CYS A 291 12.99 -1.22 -8.80
N TRP A 292 12.26 -0.59 -9.71
CA TRP A 292 12.27 -0.95 -11.13
C TRP A 292 13.60 -0.60 -11.79
N GLY A 293 14.20 -1.59 -12.45
CA GLY A 293 15.54 -1.52 -13.03
C GLY A 293 16.66 -2.03 -12.13
N ASN A 294 16.48 -2.09 -10.80
CA ASN A 294 17.54 -2.51 -9.89
C ASN A 294 17.55 -4.04 -9.65
N ASP A 295 18.30 -4.76 -10.49
CA ASP A 295 18.61 -6.18 -10.30
C ASP A 295 19.61 -6.47 -9.16
N GLY A 296 20.08 -5.45 -8.44
CA GLY A 296 21.08 -5.54 -7.38
C GLY A 296 22.52 -5.76 -7.86
N SER A 297 22.77 -5.84 -9.16
CA SER A 297 24.13 -5.95 -9.73
C SER A 297 24.92 -4.64 -9.68
N SER A 298 24.22 -3.51 -9.45
CA SER A 298 24.73 -2.15 -9.64
C SER A 298 25.05 -1.40 -8.34
N TYR A 299 25.26 -2.13 -7.24
CA TYR A 299 25.65 -1.55 -5.96
C TYR A 299 27.02 -0.85 -6.06
N ASN A 300 27.07 0.42 -5.67
CA ASN A 300 28.22 1.32 -5.79
C ASN A 300 28.75 1.53 -7.24
N THR A 301 27.93 1.25 -8.26
CA THR A 301 28.27 1.46 -9.67
C THR A 301 27.12 2.09 -10.45
N VAL A 302 27.44 2.61 -11.63
CA VAL A 302 26.41 2.94 -12.65
C VAL A 302 25.54 1.69 -12.89
N LEU A 303 24.25 1.91 -13.10
CA LEU A 303 23.28 0.88 -13.42
C LEU A 303 23.74 0.05 -14.61
N ARG A 304 23.62 -1.27 -14.50
CA ARG A 304 23.89 -2.19 -15.58
C ARG A 304 22.78 -2.12 -16.63
N SER A 305 23.14 -2.03 -17.91
CA SER A 305 22.17 -2.16 -19.04
C SER A 305 22.31 -3.55 -19.68
N GLU A 306 23.47 -3.84 -20.28
CA GLU A 306 23.75 -5.16 -20.86
C GLU A 306 23.73 -6.27 -19.79
N GLY A 307 22.71 -7.12 -19.82
CA GLY A 307 22.51 -8.15 -18.80
C GLY A 307 21.98 -7.60 -17.48
N ASN A 308 21.17 -6.53 -17.51
CA ASN A 308 20.25 -6.23 -16.43
C ASN A 308 19.17 -7.32 -16.37
N GLU A 309 19.16 -8.14 -15.32
CA GLU A 309 18.25 -9.29 -15.24
C GLU A 309 16.80 -8.90 -14.93
N MET A 310 16.57 -7.66 -14.48
CA MET A 310 15.25 -7.17 -14.10
C MET A 310 14.48 -6.56 -15.27
N VAL A 311 15.14 -5.75 -16.11
CA VAL A 311 14.47 -4.95 -17.14
C VAL A 311 15.15 -4.98 -18.52
N GLY A 312 16.27 -5.68 -18.67
CA GLY A 312 17.02 -5.71 -19.92
C GLY A 312 17.70 -4.37 -20.24
N ALA A 313 18.34 -4.30 -21.42
CA ALA A 313 19.20 -3.16 -21.77
C ALA A 313 18.39 -1.89 -22.08
N ASP A 314 17.36 -1.98 -22.92
CA ASP A 314 16.64 -0.81 -23.44
C ASP A 314 15.92 -0.03 -22.33
N ILE A 315 15.26 -0.74 -21.41
CA ILE A 315 14.58 -0.13 -20.26
C ILE A 315 15.60 0.44 -19.27
N ALA A 316 16.72 -0.24 -19.03
CA ALA A 316 17.78 0.26 -18.14
C ALA A 316 18.44 1.55 -18.69
N ASP A 317 18.69 1.64 -19.99
CA ASP A 317 19.20 2.87 -20.61
C ASP A 317 18.16 3.99 -20.63
N ALA A 318 16.88 3.66 -20.84
CA ALA A 318 15.78 4.62 -20.71
C ALA A 318 15.69 5.20 -19.28
N LEU A 319 15.80 4.36 -18.24
CA LEU A 319 15.82 4.80 -16.84
C LEU A 319 17.00 5.75 -16.56
N LYS A 320 18.22 5.43 -17.03
CA LYS A 320 19.38 6.34 -16.91
C LYS A 320 19.15 7.70 -17.54
N LEU A 321 18.57 7.75 -18.75
CA LEU A 321 18.27 8.99 -19.46
C LEU A 321 17.25 9.87 -18.71
N ILE A 322 16.31 9.25 -17.98
CA ILE A 322 15.34 9.96 -17.15
C ILE A 322 16.00 10.47 -15.86
N CYS A 323 16.82 9.65 -15.19
CA CYS A 323 17.48 10.06 -13.95
C CYS A 323 18.52 11.17 -14.16
N ASN A 324 19.16 11.26 -15.33
CA ASN A 324 19.97 12.41 -15.77
C ASN A 324 21.03 12.90 -14.74
N GLY A 325 21.53 11.99 -13.87
CA GLY A 325 22.58 12.28 -12.89
C GLY A 325 22.12 13.00 -11.62
N SER A 326 20.81 12.97 -11.31
CA SER A 326 20.29 13.44 -10.02
C SER A 326 18.92 12.87 -9.61
N GLY A 327 18.13 12.28 -10.51
CA GLY A 327 16.90 11.57 -10.16
C GLY A 327 17.14 10.09 -9.87
N HIS A 328 16.07 9.37 -9.55
CA HIS A 328 16.14 8.04 -8.94
C HIS A 328 15.41 6.98 -9.77
N LEU A 329 15.59 5.71 -9.41
CA LEU A 329 14.84 4.59 -9.99
C LEU A 329 13.40 4.55 -9.41
N PRO A 330 12.38 4.27 -10.22
CA PRO A 330 11.00 4.23 -9.75
C PRO A 330 10.77 3.05 -8.80
N VAL A 331 9.97 3.28 -7.76
CA VAL A 331 9.50 2.23 -6.85
C VAL A 331 8.04 1.95 -7.14
N LEU A 332 7.70 0.68 -7.29
CA LEU A 332 6.34 0.21 -7.58
C LEU A 332 5.85 -0.79 -6.53
N LEU A 333 4.53 -0.90 -6.37
CA LEU A 333 3.84 -2.02 -5.73
C LEU A 333 2.47 -2.23 -6.38
N ASP A 334 1.88 -3.41 -6.15
CA ASP A 334 0.54 -3.78 -6.62
C ASP A 334 -0.43 -3.93 -5.44
N LEU A 335 -1.68 -3.54 -5.66
CA LEU A 335 -2.81 -3.74 -4.74
C LEU A 335 -3.90 -4.59 -5.41
N VAL A 336 -4.53 -5.49 -4.67
CA VAL A 336 -5.87 -5.99 -5.06
C VAL A 336 -6.93 -4.95 -4.70
N VAL A 337 -8.01 -4.89 -5.49
CA VAL A 337 -9.20 -4.08 -5.17
C VAL A 337 -10.24 -4.90 -4.39
N PRO A 338 -11.15 -4.28 -3.62
CA PRO A 338 -12.08 -5.01 -2.76
C PRO A 338 -12.96 -6.01 -3.52
N ALA A 339 -13.16 -7.20 -2.97
CA ALA A 339 -14.19 -8.11 -3.46
C ALA A 339 -15.58 -7.44 -3.44
N ARG A 340 -16.43 -7.72 -4.43
CA ARG A 340 -17.81 -7.23 -4.45
C ARG A 340 -18.76 -8.40 -4.28
N LEU A 341 -19.66 -8.33 -3.31
CA LEU A 341 -20.69 -9.35 -3.15
C LEU A 341 -21.73 -9.23 -4.27
N GLY A 342 -21.79 -10.21 -5.16
CA GLY A 342 -22.96 -10.48 -5.99
C GLY A 342 -23.76 -11.62 -5.38
N ALA A 343 -25.07 -11.44 -5.22
CA ALA A 343 -25.97 -12.49 -4.74
C ALA A 343 -27.38 -12.30 -5.31
N ASP A 344 -28.19 -13.37 -5.32
CA ASP A 344 -29.60 -13.28 -5.72
C ASP A 344 -30.37 -12.35 -4.76
N ALA A 345 -30.93 -11.26 -5.28
CA ALA A 345 -31.68 -10.30 -4.48
C ALA A 345 -33.00 -10.86 -3.92
N VAL A 346 -33.51 -11.97 -4.49
CA VAL A 346 -34.71 -12.68 -4.07
C VAL A 346 -34.51 -14.17 -4.27
N VAL A 347 -34.79 -14.97 -3.24
CA VAL A 347 -34.90 -16.44 -3.34
C VAL A 347 -36.38 -16.79 -3.32
N ASP A 348 -36.92 -17.25 -4.45
CA ASP A 348 -38.32 -17.66 -4.57
C ASP A 348 -38.48 -19.16 -4.26
N PHE A 349 -39.10 -19.46 -3.12
CA PHE A 349 -39.44 -20.83 -2.70
C PHE A 349 -40.75 -21.34 -3.32
N GLY A 350 -41.40 -20.55 -4.17
CA GLY A 350 -42.66 -20.87 -4.82
C GLY A 350 -43.81 -21.11 -3.83
N THR A 351 -44.60 -22.16 -4.07
CA THR A 351 -45.73 -22.53 -3.20
C THR A 351 -45.32 -23.64 -2.24
N VAL A 352 -44.97 -23.27 -1.00
CA VAL A 352 -44.64 -24.22 0.07
C VAL A 352 -45.89 -24.61 0.86
N THR A 353 -46.09 -25.92 1.07
CA THR A 353 -47.19 -26.44 1.90
C THR A 353 -46.92 -26.16 3.39
N VAL A 354 -47.94 -25.72 4.14
CA VAL A 354 -47.80 -25.39 5.57
C VAL A 354 -47.25 -26.59 6.36
N GLY A 355 -46.12 -26.39 7.03
CA GLY A 355 -45.43 -27.43 7.81
C GLY A 355 -44.46 -28.32 7.00
N ALA A 356 -44.38 -28.16 5.68
CA ALA A 356 -43.35 -28.80 4.86
C ALA A 356 -42.04 -27.99 4.89
N SER A 357 -40.91 -28.68 4.73
CA SER A 357 -39.61 -28.05 4.45
C SER A 357 -39.47 -27.76 2.97
N ALA A 358 -39.01 -26.55 2.63
CA ALA A 358 -38.50 -26.20 1.30
C ALA A 358 -36.99 -25.93 1.37
N THR A 359 -36.32 -25.97 0.23
CA THR A 359 -34.88 -25.71 0.12
C THR A 359 -34.62 -25.15 -1.27
N GLU A 360 -33.97 -24.00 -1.33
CA GLU A 360 -33.58 -23.33 -2.57
C GLU A 360 -32.08 -23.05 -2.55
N MET A 361 -31.51 -22.87 -3.75
CA MET A 361 -30.15 -22.39 -3.90
C MET A 361 -30.14 -20.86 -3.84
N LEU A 362 -29.28 -20.31 -2.99
CA LEU A 362 -28.88 -18.91 -3.03
C LEU A 362 -27.53 -18.83 -3.76
N ALA A 363 -27.49 -18.25 -4.96
CA ALA A 363 -26.24 -17.93 -5.60
C ALA A 363 -25.62 -16.71 -4.90
N ALA A 364 -24.36 -16.84 -4.49
CA ALA A 364 -23.53 -15.77 -3.96
C ALA A 364 -22.09 -15.98 -4.43
N GLY A 365 -21.40 -14.90 -4.81
CA GLY A 365 -20.05 -14.96 -5.36
C GLY A 365 -19.42 -13.58 -5.57
N ASN A 366 -18.15 -13.58 -5.96
CA ASN A 366 -17.43 -12.33 -6.22
C ASN A 366 -17.84 -11.75 -7.56
N ALA A 367 -18.45 -10.56 -7.52
CA ALA A 367 -18.87 -9.75 -8.66
C ALA A 367 -17.96 -8.53 -8.87
N GLY A 368 -16.70 -8.61 -8.41
CA GLY A 368 -15.66 -7.66 -8.80
C GLY A 368 -15.40 -7.70 -10.30
N ASP A 369 -15.03 -6.56 -10.87
CA ASP A 369 -14.83 -6.43 -12.32
C ASP A 369 -13.46 -6.98 -12.73
N THR A 370 -13.40 -8.29 -13.00
CA THR A 370 -12.17 -8.97 -13.45
C THR A 370 -11.76 -8.63 -14.88
N VAL A 371 -12.55 -7.84 -15.62
CA VAL A 371 -12.15 -7.30 -16.93
C VAL A 371 -11.34 -6.01 -16.73
N LEU A 372 -11.78 -5.14 -15.81
CA LEU A 372 -11.07 -3.90 -15.46
C LEU A 372 -9.85 -4.15 -14.55
N TRP A 373 -10.00 -5.04 -13.57
CA TRP A 373 -9.00 -5.31 -12.54
C TRP A 373 -8.16 -6.56 -12.80
N GLY A 374 -8.51 -7.37 -13.79
CA GLY A 374 -7.85 -8.65 -14.03
C GLY A 374 -8.29 -9.75 -13.04
N PRO A 375 -8.04 -11.04 -13.35
CA PRO A 375 -8.58 -12.16 -12.58
C PRO A 375 -7.99 -12.32 -11.17
N GLY A 376 -6.72 -11.99 -10.96
CA GLY A 376 -6.04 -11.97 -9.66
C GLY A 376 -6.09 -10.62 -8.94
N GLY A 377 -6.62 -9.58 -9.59
CA GLY A 377 -6.60 -8.20 -9.09
C GLY A 377 -7.80 -7.84 -8.22
N VAL A 378 -8.78 -8.73 -8.09
CA VAL A 378 -9.92 -8.60 -7.19
C VAL A 378 -9.66 -9.48 -5.96
N GLY A 379 -9.72 -8.89 -4.77
CA GLY A 379 -9.52 -9.58 -3.49
C GLY A 379 -10.52 -10.71 -3.26
N VAL A 380 -10.25 -11.52 -2.24
CA VAL A 380 -11.09 -12.67 -1.87
C VAL A 380 -12.42 -12.18 -1.28
N LEU A 381 -13.53 -12.80 -1.69
CA LEU A 381 -14.84 -12.49 -1.10
C LEU A 381 -15.05 -13.31 0.18
N GLU A 382 -14.92 -12.66 1.33
CA GLU A 382 -15.43 -13.18 2.59
C GLU A 382 -16.86 -12.69 2.86
N TYR A 383 -17.78 -13.62 3.17
CA TYR A 383 -19.19 -13.31 3.42
C TYR A 383 -19.82 -14.27 4.43
N ALA A 384 -20.78 -13.76 5.21
CA ALA A 384 -21.59 -14.55 6.12
C ALA A 384 -23.08 -14.32 5.83
N LEU A 385 -23.88 -15.39 5.92
CA LEU A 385 -25.34 -15.29 5.85
C LEU A 385 -25.90 -15.13 7.27
N GLY A 386 -26.34 -13.92 7.59
CA GLY A 386 -27.16 -13.65 8.76
C GLY A 386 -28.60 -14.11 8.51
N VAL A 387 -29.15 -14.85 9.47
CA VAL A 387 -30.59 -15.01 9.60
C VAL A 387 -31.00 -14.45 10.96
N ASP A 388 -31.84 -13.42 10.94
CA ASP A 388 -32.54 -12.99 12.15
C ASP A 388 -33.29 -14.19 12.72
N ALA A 389 -33.21 -14.38 14.04
CA ALA A 389 -33.82 -15.51 14.72
C ALA A 389 -35.30 -15.61 14.31
N PRO A 390 -35.68 -16.64 13.54
CA PRO A 390 -36.93 -16.56 12.79
C PRO A 390 -38.11 -16.65 13.76
N VAL A 391 -39.11 -15.80 13.55
CA VAL A 391 -40.31 -15.71 14.38
C VAL A 391 -41.19 -16.95 14.17
N TRP A 392 -40.82 -18.07 14.77
CA TRP A 392 -41.57 -19.32 14.74
C TRP A 392 -42.11 -19.70 16.11
N SER A 393 -43.38 -20.09 16.12
CA SER A 393 -43.89 -21.05 17.10
C SER A 393 -43.04 -22.33 17.10
N ALA A 394 -42.70 -22.82 18.29
CA ALA A 394 -41.75 -23.91 18.53
C ALA A 394 -41.79 -25.09 17.52
N GLY A 395 -40.62 -25.47 17.00
CA GLY A 395 -40.37 -26.88 16.62
C GLY A 395 -39.88 -27.20 15.19
N ARG A 396 -38.82 -26.55 14.70
CA ARG A 396 -37.79 -27.15 13.81
C ARG A 396 -36.66 -26.16 13.50
N CYS A 397 -35.41 -26.64 13.46
CA CYS A 397 -34.25 -25.87 13.00
C CYS A 397 -33.93 -26.19 11.52
N PRO A 398 -33.42 -25.24 10.73
CA PRO A 398 -32.86 -25.53 9.42
C PRO A 398 -31.59 -26.38 9.55
N VAL A 399 -31.37 -27.28 8.59
CA VAL A 399 -30.17 -28.12 8.49
C VAL A 399 -29.51 -27.85 7.15
N TRP A 400 -28.29 -27.35 7.17
CA TRP A 400 -27.52 -26.99 5.97
C TRP A 400 -26.51 -28.09 5.62
N GLN A 401 -26.35 -28.40 4.32
CA GLN A 401 -25.24 -29.21 3.81
C GLN A 401 -24.39 -28.36 2.85
N ARG A 402 -23.10 -28.18 3.16
CA ARG A 402 -22.16 -27.49 2.27
C ARG A 402 -21.80 -28.36 1.06
N GLY A 403 -21.89 -27.81 -0.14
CA GLY A 403 -21.03 -28.23 -1.26
C GLY A 403 -19.57 -27.89 -0.89
N ARG A 404 -18.67 -28.87 -1.02
CA ARG A 404 -17.23 -28.74 -0.68
C ARG A 404 -16.47 -28.05 -1.84
N PRO A 405 -15.38 -27.32 -1.56
CA PRO A 405 -14.11 -27.96 -1.14
C PRO A 405 -13.87 -28.09 0.37
N VAL A 406 -12.75 -28.73 0.70
CA VAL A 406 -12.22 -29.04 2.05
C VAL A 406 -10.94 -28.18 2.17
N GLN A 407 -10.47 -27.67 3.31
CA GLN A 407 -10.06 -28.46 4.47
C GLN A 407 -9.64 -27.56 5.65
N CYS A 408 -10.17 -27.80 6.85
CA CYS A 408 -9.59 -27.32 8.11
C CYS A 408 -9.71 -28.42 9.17
N ALA A 409 -8.71 -28.51 10.05
CA ALA A 409 -8.49 -29.65 10.92
C ALA A 409 -9.55 -29.79 12.03
N ARG A 410 -9.78 -31.04 12.47
CA ARG A 410 -10.50 -31.33 13.71
C ARG A 410 -9.48 -31.59 14.81
N ASP A 411 -9.50 -30.75 15.85
CA ASP A 411 -8.97 -31.15 17.15
C ASP A 411 -10.12 -31.49 18.12
N HIS A 412 -9.85 -32.48 18.96
CA HIS A 412 -10.79 -33.04 19.93
C HIS A 412 -10.56 -32.45 21.32
N ALA A 413 -11.62 -31.98 21.96
CA ALA A 413 -11.81 -32.16 23.39
C ALA A 413 -13.31 -32.21 23.74
N ARG A 414 -13.71 -33.19 24.54
CA ARG A 414 -15.00 -33.21 25.25
C ARG A 414 -14.73 -32.88 26.71
N HIS A 415 -15.60 -32.11 27.35
CA HIS A 415 -16.32 -32.55 28.56
C HIS A 415 -17.41 -31.53 28.94
N PRO A 416 -18.58 -31.97 29.45
CA PRO A 416 -19.59 -31.07 29.99
C PRO A 416 -19.41 -30.87 31.50
N ASP A 417 -19.93 -29.76 32.04
CA ASP A 417 -20.56 -29.78 33.37
C ASP A 417 -21.52 -28.61 33.61
N ALA A 418 -22.41 -28.78 34.60
CA ALA A 418 -23.60 -27.97 34.80
C ALA A 418 -23.41 -26.72 35.68
N GLY A 419 -24.35 -25.77 35.59
CA GLY A 419 -24.33 -24.55 36.39
C GLY A 419 -25.62 -23.72 36.31
N CYS A 420 -26.75 -24.24 36.80
CA CYS A 420 -27.95 -23.43 36.99
C CYS A 420 -27.79 -22.50 38.19
N VAL A 421 -27.95 -21.18 37.99
CA VAL A 421 -28.18 -20.21 39.08
C VAL A 421 -29.39 -19.35 38.70
N ARG A 422 -30.38 -19.29 39.58
CA ARG A 422 -31.49 -18.32 39.51
C ARG A 422 -31.04 -17.01 40.16
N GLY A 423 -31.43 -15.88 39.57
CA GLY A 423 -31.39 -14.56 40.18
C GLY A 423 -32.76 -13.89 40.02
N ASP A 424 -33.26 -13.26 41.09
CA ASP A 424 -34.65 -12.82 41.21
C ASP A 424 -35.01 -11.52 40.47
N ALA A 425 -36.31 -11.28 40.36
CA ALA A 425 -36.92 -10.13 39.70
C ALA A 425 -36.81 -8.81 40.48
N GLY A 426 -36.85 -7.68 39.77
CA GLY A 426 -36.92 -6.34 40.35
C GLY A 426 -37.44 -5.27 39.38
N ASP A 427 -38.58 -4.68 39.75
CA ASP A 427 -39.14 -3.38 39.37
C ASP A 427 -39.80 -3.06 38.01
N ARG A 428 -40.90 -2.32 38.17
CA ARG A 428 -41.86 -1.75 37.19
C ARG A 428 -41.31 -0.40 36.67
N VAL A 429 -41.72 0.14 35.51
CA VAL A 429 -42.85 1.09 35.28
C VAL A 429 -42.65 1.60 33.82
N GLU A 430 -43.61 1.91 32.93
CA GLU A 430 -45.08 2.09 32.97
C GLU A 430 -45.78 1.53 31.70
N ARG A 431 -46.90 2.17 31.28
CA ARG A 431 -47.51 2.18 29.93
C ARG A 431 -48.11 3.58 29.69
N PRO A 432 -48.40 3.96 28.44
CA PRO A 432 -49.77 4.41 28.17
C PRO A 432 -50.53 3.52 27.15
N ARG A 433 -51.86 3.55 27.28
CA ARG A 433 -52.84 3.16 26.25
C ARG A 433 -52.96 4.36 25.28
N GLY A 434 -53.32 4.26 24.00
CA GLY A 434 -53.75 3.13 23.17
C GLY A 434 -54.75 3.64 22.11
N ALA A 435 -54.85 3.00 20.94
CA ALA A 435 -55.95 3.24 19.99
C ALA A 435 -56.12 2.03 19.07
N ALA A 436 -57.36 1.65 18.79
CA ALA A 436 -57.69 0.57 17.86
C ALA A 436 -58.55 1.13 16.72
N LEU A 437 -58.15 0.87 15.47
CA LEU A 437 -59.04 0.97 14.32
C LEU A 437 -58.86 -0.28 13.44
N ARG A 438 -59.98 -0.77 12.92
CA ARG A 438 -60.07 -2.00 12.13
C ARG A 438 -59.86 -1.72 10.64
N GLY A 439 -59.31 -2.70 9.93
CA GLY A 439 -59.80 -3.03 8.59
C GLY A 439 -58.86 -2.72 7.42
N ALA A 440 -58.05 -3.70 7.03
CA ALA A 440 -57.79 -4.02 5.63
C ALA A 440 -57.24 -5.45 5.55
N GLY A 441 -57.94 -6.33 4.83
CA GLY A 441 -57.44 -7.68 4.55
C GLY A 441 -56.43 -7.65 3.41
N ALA A 442 -55.14 -7.58 3.71
CA ALA A 442 -54.08 -7.82 2.75
C ALA A 442 -53.36 -9.13 3.09
N ARG A 443 -53.26 -10.04 2.11
CA ARG A 443 -52.52 -11.30 2.26
C ARG A 443 -51.05 -10.95 2.49
N ARG A 444 -50.53 -11.19 3.70
CA ARG A 444 -49.09 -11.11 3.97
C ARG A 444 -48.41 -12.30 3.29
N GLY A 445 -47.77 -12.07 2.15
CA GLY A 445 -46.67 -12.91 1.71
C GLY A 445 -45.56 -12.81 2.76
N GLY A 446 -45.19 -13.94 3.37
CA GLY A 446 -44.10 -14.00 4.34
C GLY A 446 -42.76 -13.97 3.64
N GLY A 447 -42.32 -12.80 3.19
CA GLY A 447 -40.93 -12.61 2.76
C GLY A 447 -40.00 -12.72 3.96
N VAL A 448 -39.03 -13.62 3.89
CA VAL A 448 -37.88 -13.64 4.81
C VAL A 448 -36.84 -12.69 4.22
N CYS A 449 -36.54 -11.60 4.93
CA CYS A 449 -35.38 -10.78 4.58
C CYS A 449 -34.12 -11.59 4.93
N LEU A 450 -33.33 -11.94 3.91
CA LEU A 450 -32.01 -12.55 4.10
C LEU A 450 -30.97 -11.42 4.12
N GLY A 451 -30.25 -11.29 5.24
CA GLY A 451 -29.13 -10.36 5.37
C GLY A 451 -27.83 -11.07 5.04
N LEU A 452 -27.27 -10.79 3.86
CA LEU A 452 -25.86 -11.08 3.59
C LEU A 452 -25.05 -9.84 3.99
N GLU A 453 -24.20 -9.99 5.00
CA GLU A 453 -23.25 -8.96 5.40
C GLU A 453 -21.82 -9.44 5.12
N ARG A 454 -20.92 -8.52 4.75
CA ARG A 454 -19.47 -8.77 4.85
C ARG A 454 -19.16 -9.05 6.32
N GLY A 455 -18.36 -10.08 6.59
CA GLY A 455 -18.07 -10.51 7.95
C GLY A 455 -17.15 -9.55 8.70
N ARG A 456 -17.67 -8.48 9.30
CA ARG A 456 -16.92 -7.71 10.30
C ARG A 456 -16.91 -8.45 11.64
N GLU A 457 -15.76 -8.99 12.05
CA GLU A 457 -15.57 -9.51 13.42
C GLU A 457 -14.46 -8.79 14.20
N ARG A 458 -14.90 -8.14 15.30
CA ARG A 458 -14.21 -8.02 16.60
C ARG A 458 -12.92 -7.18 16.67
N GLY A 459 -13.09 -5.94 17.11
CA GLY A 459 -12.00 -5.04 17.48
C GLY A 459 -11.08 -5.56 18.60
N HIS A 460 -9.87 -4.98 18.64
CA HIS A 460 -8.74 -5.44 19.43
C HIS A 460 -9.03 -5.67 20.92
N ALA A 461 -8.77 -6.90 21.37
CA ALA A 461 -8.63 -7.20 22.79
C ALA A 461 -7.36 -6.52 23.33
N ARG A 462 -7.53 -5.50 24.18
CA ARG A 462 -6.42 -4.87 24.90
C ARG A 462 -5.71 -5.91 25.77
N LEU A 463 -4.42 -6.15 25.50
CA LEU A 463 -3.55 -6.93 26.38
C LEU A 463 -3.39 -6.18 27.73
N PRO A 464 -3.54 -6.85 28.88
CA PRO A 464 -3.33 -6.22 30.18
C PRO A 464 -1.84 -5.92 30.41
N GLY A 465 -1.55 -4.69 30.85
CA GLY A 465 -0.18 -4.20 31.01
C GLY A 465 0.63 -4.90 32.10
N VAL A 466 1.93 -5.04 31.86
CA VAL A 466 2.91 -5.54 32.83
C VAL A 466 3.12 -4.50 33.94
N PRO A 467 3.01 -4.84 35.24
CA PRO A 467 3.16 -3.88 36.32
C PRO A 467 4.63 -3.49 36.54
N GLN A 468 4.93 -2.19 36.46
CA GLN A 468 6.21 -1.65 36.93
C GLN A 468 6.38 -1.87 38.43
N ARG A 469 7.51 -2.44 38.86
CA ARG A 469 7.92 -2.44 40.27
C ARG A 469 8.66 -1.14 40.60
N LEU A 470 8.06 -0.35 41.49
CA LEU A 470 8.75 0.75 42.17
C LEU A 470 9.64 0.22 43.31
N GLY A 471 10.79 0.88 43.49
CA GLY A 471 11.72 0.68 44.61
C GLY A 471 13.17 0.89 44.17
N GLY A 472 13.96 1.80 44.75
CA GLY A 472 13.66 2.77 45.80
C GLY A 472 14.89 3.10 46.65
N GLY A 473 15.36 4.36 46.61
CA GLY A 473 16.32 4.92 47.57
C GLY A 473 17.80 4.64 47.30
N GLY A 474 18.65 5.67 47.40
CA GLY A 474 20.11 5.52 47.24
C GLY A 474 20.90 6.81 47.01
N SER A 475 20.66 7.87 47.79
CA SER A 475 21.40 9.13 47.65
C SER A 475 22.88 9.02 48.05
N HIS A 476 23.81 9.68 47.35
CA HIS A 476 24.67 10.72 47.97
C HIS A 476 25.70 11.44 47.08
N ARG A 477 25.85 12.74 47.39
CA ARG A 477 27.06 13.60 47.37
C ARG A 477 27.68 14.12 46.05
N ARG A 478 27.63 15.46 45.97
CA ARG A 478 28.56 16.35 45.26
C ARG A 478 30.02 16.15 45.72
N SER A 479 30.99 16.37 44.84
CA SER A 479 31.98 17.47 45.00
C SER A 479 33.00 17.57 43.86
N ASP A 480 33.30 18.82 43.46
CA ASP A 480 34.46 19.29 42.70
C ASP A 480 35.74 18.42 42.64
N ARG A 481 36.41 18.45 41.47
CA ARG A 481 37.77 19.02 41.40
C ARG A 481 38.22 19.42 39.98
N ARG A 482 38.62 20.68 39.84
CA ARG A 482 39.41 21.21 38.70
C ARG A 482 40.83 20.62 38.71
N ARG A 483 41.45 20.48 37.53
CA ARG A 483 42.87 20.83 37.33
C ARG A 483 43.15 21.25 35.88
N ARG A 484 44.03 22.24 35.71
CA ARG A 484 44.49 22.81 34.44
C ARG A 484 45.96 22.46 34.19
N GLY A 485 46.34 22.40 32.92
CA GLY A 485 47.68 22.79 32.44
C GLY A 485 48.21 21.90 31.30
N ARG A 486 49.07 22.34 30.37
CA ARG A 486 49.39 23.65 29.74
C ARG A 486 50.74 23.45 28.98
N TYR A 487 50.81 23.74 27.66
CA TYR A 487 52.03 24.02 26.84
C TYR A 487 53.11 22.91 26.73
N ALA A 488 54.00 22.81 25.73
CA ALA A 488 54.26 23.44 24.39
C ALA A 488 54.93 22.34 23.49
N GLY A 489 55.28 22.47 22.20
CA GLY A 489 55.46 23.60 21.29
C GLY A 489 55.84 23.16 19.85
N LEU A 490 56.10 24.14 18.97
CA LEU A 490 56.37 24.10 17.51
C LEU A 490 57.87 23.78 17.17
N PRO A 491 58.42 23.84 15.92
CA PRO A 491 57.88 24.36 14.63
C PRO A 491 58.25 23.61 13.30
N GLY A 492 57.75 24.10 12.16
CA GLY A 492 58.32 23.83 10.83
C GLY A 492 57.42 24.18 9.62
N VAL A 493 57.70 25.30 8.93
CA VAL A 493 57.13 25.70 7.61
C VAL A 493 58.32 25.87 6.64
N PRO A 494 58.16 25.80 5.30
CA PRO A 494 57.90 27.04 4.55
C PRO A 494 56.97 26.91 3.31
N GLU A 495 56.41 28.04 2.90
CA GLU A 495 55.66 28.24 1.66
C GLU A 495 56.54 28.09 0.39
N ARG A 496 55.89 27.95 -0.77
CA ARG A 496 56.43 28.47 -2.04
C ARG A 496 55.38 29.25 -2.81
N VAL A 497 55.82 30.40 -3.33
CA VAL A 497 55.07 31.34 -4.16
C VAL A 497 55.60 31.29 -5.60
N GLY A 498 54.70 31.50 -6.57
CA GLY A 498 55.00 31.67 -8.00
C GLY A 498 53.91 31.00 -8.85
N GLY A 499 53.25 31.65 -9.82
CA GLY A 499 53.49 32.95 -10.43
C GLY A 499 53.64 32.77 -11.95
N GLY A 500 52.58 33.01 -12.72
CA GLY A 500 52.57 32.81 -14.18
C GLY A 500 51.29 33.39 -14.80
N LEU A 501 51.43 34.04 -15.95
CA LEU A 501 50.41 34.90 -16.59
C LEU A 501 50.11 34.41 -18.02
N LEU A 502 49.08 35.01 -18.68
CA LEU A 502 48.73 34.92 -20.13
C LEU A 502 48.01 33.62 -20.56
N SER A 503 47.14 33.58 -21.60
CA SER A 503 46.43 34.64 -22.36
C SER A 503 45.36 34.02 -23.30
N ARG A 504 44.23 34.72 -23.49
CA ARG A 504 43.30 34.77 -24.64
C ARG A 504 42.94 33.51 -25.49
N ARG A 505 41.63 33.34 -25.66
CA ARG A 505 40.85 33.07 -26.90
C ARG A 505 41.49 32.16 -27.98
N GLY A 506 40.88 30.99 -28.14
CA GLY A 506 40.57 30.35 -29.44
C GLY A 506 39.09 30.04 -29.44
#